data_AF-A0A2T6KNF2-F1
#
_entry.id   AF-A0A2T6KNF2-F1
#
_cell.length_a   1.000
_cell.length_b   1.000
_cell.length_c   1.000
_cell.angle_alpha   90.00
_cell.angle_beta   90.00
_cell.angle_gamma   90.00
#
_symmetry.space_group_name_H-M   'P 1'
#
loop_
_entity.id
_entity.type
_entity.pdbx_description
1 polymer ?
#
loop_
_entity_poly.entity_id
_entity_poly.type
_entity_poly.pdbx_seq_one_letter_code
_entity_poly.pdbx_strand_id
1 'polypeptide(L)'
;MENKGVRVHSQQVLQATKSALKRRGVSIEEIAKIVLEMQLAYNIGLTIDHCIESVESVLKKREMQHAILVGIELDELAEKKMLSAPLQQIVEADEGLFGVDETIALGSVFTYGSIAVTTFGHLDKNKIGIIKKLDTKIGNGVHTFLDDLVASIAACASSRIAHRTRDLEEHNETFADIEPEDTAPESNIEGATT
;
A
#
# COMPACT_ATOMS: atom_id res chain seq x y z
N MET A 1 17.74 16.38 -32.24
CA MET A 1 17.96 15.07 -31.60
C MET A 1 17.16 15.07 -30.31
N GLU A 2 16.00 14.42 -30.30
CA GLU A 2 15.22 14.26 -29.08
C GLU A 2 16.07 13.49 -28.06
N ASN A 3 16.28 14.11 -26.90
CA ASN A 3 16.80 13.42 -25.74
C ASN A 3 15.72 12.42 -25.33
N LYS A 4 15.74 11.20 -25.91
CA LYS A 4 14.88 10.10 -25.50
C LYS A 4 15.23 9.82 -24.04
N GLY A 5 14.48 10.44 -23.15
CA GLY A 5 14.70 10.39 -21.70
C GLY A 5 14.89 8.94 -21.26
N VAL A 6 15.91 8.73 -20.43
CA VAL A 6 16.21 7.44 -19.81
C VAL A 6 14.95 6.98 -19.09
N ARG A 7 14.26 5.97 -19.63
CA ARG A 7 13.13 5.34 -18.95
C ARG A 7 13.68 4.49 -17.83
N VAL A 8 13.28 4.80 -16.60
CA VAL A 8 13.61 3.97 -15.43
C VAL A 8 12.87 2.64 -15.56
N HIS A 9 13.60 1.53 -15.39
CA HIS A 9 13.02 0.19 -15.51
C HIS A 9 12.06 -0.09 -14.34
N SER A 10 10.94 -0.77 -14.59
CA SER A 10 9.92 -1.07 -13.58
C SER A 10 10.48 -1.78 -12.34
N GLN A 11 11.37 -2.76 -12.55
CA GLN A 11 12.05 -3.45 -11.45
C GLN A 11 12.86 -2.49 -10.57
N GLN A 12 13.52 -1.49 -11.15
CA GLN A 12 14.27 -0.51 -10.37
C GLN A 12 13.33 0.34 -9.51
N VAL A 13 12.16 0.73 -10.05
CA VAL A 13 11.13 1.46 -9.30
C VAL A 13 10.59 0.59 -8.16
N LEU A 14 10.24 -0.67 -8.42
CA LEU A 14 9.76 -1.61 -7.40
C LEU A 14 10.78 -1.79 -6.25
N GLN A 15 12.07 -1.98 -6.58
CA GLN A 15 13.11 -2.11 -5.56
C GLN A 15 13.28 -0.82 -4.74
N ALA A 16 13.18 0.34 -5.39
CA ALA A 16 13.21 1.63 -4.70
C ALA A 16 11.99 1.77 -3.76
N THR A 17 10.79 1.38 -4.18
CA THR A 17 9.57 1.39 -3.36
C THR A 17 9.69 0.49 -2.14
N LYS A 18 10.14 -0.76 -2.30
CA LYS A 18 10.36 -1.68 -1.16
C LYS A 18 11.41 -1.16 -0.20
N SER A 19 12.50 -0.62 -0.74
CA SER A 19 13.55 0.02 0.06
C SER A 19 13.03 1.25 0.81
N ALA A 20 12.07 1.97 0.23
CA ALA A 20 11.39 3.11 0.84
C ALA A 20 10.53 2.74 2.03
N LEU A 21 9.68 1.73 1.90
CA LEU A 21 8.89 1.26 3.03
C LEU A 21 9.81 0.75 4.16
N LYS A 22 10.82 -0.05 3.80
CA LYS A 22 11.76 -0.62 4.76
C LYS A 22 12.58 0.44 5.52
N ARG A 23 13.09 1.47 4.83
CA ARG A 23 13.85 2.55 5.51
C ARG A 23 12.98 3.39 6.46
N ARG A 24 11.66 3.39 6.25
CA ARG A 24 10.68 4.03 7.14
C ARG A 24 10.12 3.08 8.20
N GLY A 25 10.68 1.88 8.34
CA GLY A 25 10.29 0.91 9.37
C GLY A 25 9.01 0.14 9.05
N VAL A 26 8.53 0.16 7.81
CA VAL A 26 7.33 -0.57 7.38
C VAL A 26 7.76 -1.86 6.67
N SER A 27 7.37 -3.01 7.23
CA SER A 27 7.57 -4.33 6.64
C SER A 27 6.31 -4.81 5.90
N ILE A 28 6.50 -5.63 4.86
CA ILE A 28 5.39 -6.22 4.08
C ILE A 28 4.50 -7.05 5.00
N GLU A 29 5.12 -7.78 5.92
CA GLU A 29 4.47 -8.63 6.90
C GLU A 29 3.58 -7.83 7.87
N GLU A 30 3.96 -6.59 8.21
CA GLU A 30 3.11 -5.72 9.04
C GLU A 30 1.88 -5.20 8.29
N ILE A 31 2.02 -4.91 6.99
CA ILE A 31 0.87 -4.56 6.15
C ILE A 31 -0.04 -5.79 5.98
N ALA A 32 0.54 -6.96 5.72
CA ALA A 32 -0.20 -8.21 5.56
C ALA A 32 -1.00 -8.61 6.82
N LYS A 33 -0.53 -8.28 8.02
CA LYS A 33 -1.30 -8.48 9.26
C LYS A 33 -2.58 -7.66 9.31
N ILE A 34 -2.53 -6.41 8.82
CA ILE A 34 -3.73 -5.56 8.69
C ILE A 34 -4.70 -6.21 7.72
N VAL A 35 -4.20 -6.67 6.57
CA VAL A 35 -5.01 -7.35 5.55
C VAL A 35 -5.67 -8.61 6.13
N LEU A 36 -4.91 -9.43 6.87
CA LEU A 36 -5.42 -10.62 7.52
C LEU A 36 -6.52 -10.26 8.53
N GLU A 37 -6.30 -9.28 9.39
CA GLU A 37 -7.31 -8.79 10.34
C GLU A 37 -8.61 -8.35 9.65
N MET A 38 -8.48 -7.62 8.54
CA MET A 38 -9.61 -7.14 7.74
C MET A 38 -10.40 -8.27 7.05
N GLN A 39 -9.73 -9.36 6.69
CA GLN A 39 -10.29 -10.39 5.80
C GLN A 39 -10.60 -11.71 6.49
N LEU A 40 -10.01 -12.01 7.65
CA LEU A 40 -10.12 -13.32 8.31
C LEU A 40 -11.56 -13.73 8.65
N ALA A 41 -12.41 -12.76 9.00
CA ALA A 41 -13.81 -13.02 9.35
C ALA A 41 -14.66 -13.49 8.15
N TYR A 42 -14.19 -13.26 6.92
CA TYR A 42 -14.93 -13.53 5.69
C TYR A 42 -14.34 -14.69 4.87
N ASN A 43 -13.10 -15.10 5.18
CA ASN A 43 -12.32 -15.98 4.32
C ASN A 43 -11.84 -17.23 5.06
N ILE A 44 -12.48 -18.36 4.80
CA ILE A 44 -12.09 -19.65 5.35
C ILE A 44 -10.74 -20.06 4.75
N GLY A 45 -9.80 -20.44 5.62
CA GLY A 45 -8.46 -20.88 5.21
C GLY A 45 -7.48 -19.75 4.86
N LEU A 46 -7.88 -18.48 4.99
CA LEU A 46 -6.97 -17.37 4.73
C LEU A 46 -5.78 -17.39 5.70
N THR A 47 -4.57 -17.32 5.14
CA THR A 47 -3.32 -17.32 5.90
C THR A 47 -2.58 -16.00 5.73
N ILE A 48 -1.58 -15.77 6.57
CA ILE A 48 -0.73 -14.58 6.44
C ILE A 48 0.03 -14.57 5.10
N ASP A 49 0.41 -15.74 4.56
CA ASP A 49 1.17 -15.84 3.31
C ASP A 49 0.32 -15.42 2.10
N HIS A 50 -0.98 -15.75 2.10
CA HIS A 50 -1.95 -15.21 1.13
C HIS A 50 -2.00 -13.67 1.18
N CYS A 51 -2.00 -13.10 2.38
CA CYS A 51 -2.00 -11.64 2.55
C CYS A 51 -0.68 -11.02 2.10
N ILE A 52 0.46 -11.66 2.37
CA ILE A 52 1.79 -11.21 1.91
C ILE A 52 1.84 -11.21 0.38
N GLU A 53 1.38 -12.28 -0.28
CA GLU A 53 1.29 -12.32 -1.74
C GLU A 53 0.47 -11.14 -2.24
N SER A 54 -0.70 -10.91 -1.63
CA SER A 54 -1.57 -9.84 -2.11
C SER A 54 -0.97 -8.45 -1.98
N VAL A 55 -0.26 -8.18 -0.87
CA VAL A 55 0.50 -6.93 -0.70
C VAL A 55 1.61 -6.82 -1.74
N GLU A 56 2.35 -7.91 -2.00
CA GLU A 56 3.40 -7.96 -3.00
C GLU A 56 2.89 -7.64 -4.41
N SER A 57 1.75 -8.20 -4.82
CA SER A 57 1.19 -7.91 -6.15
C SER A 57 0.55 -6.51 -6.24
N VAL A 58 0.07 -5.91 -5.14
CA VAL A 58 -0.26 -4.47 -5.09
C VAL A 58 0.97 -3.60 -5.35
N LEU A 59 2.11 -3.91 -4.72
CA LEU A 59 3.35 -3.15 -4.90
C LEU A 59 3.94 -3.27 -6.30
N LYS A 60 3.56 -4.25 -7.11
CA LYS A 60 3.95 -4.33 -8.53
C LYS A 60 3.28 -3.26 -9.41
N LYS A 61 2.23 -2.58 -8.94
CA LYS A 61 1.52 -1.55 -9.72
C LYS A 61 2.30 -0.23 -9.71
N ARG A 62 2.52 0.34 -10.91
CA ARG A 62 3.30 1.59 -11.08
C ARG A 62 2.68 2.79 -10.36
N GLU A 63 1.36 2.94 -10.40
CA GLU A 63 0.69 4.05 -9.71
C GLU A 63 0.89 3.97 -8.19
N MET A 64 0.80 2.77 -7.61
CA MET A 64 1.11 2.52 -6.20
C MET A 64 2.58 2.85 -5.88
N GLN A 65 3.51 2.39 -6.72
CA GLN A 65 4.94 2.67 -6.54
C GLN A 65 5.24 4.17 -6.54
N HIS A 66 4.67 4.91 -7.48
CA HIS A 66 4.87 6.36 -7.58
C HIS A 66 4.28 7.10 -6.38
N ALA A 67 3.07 6.74 -5.95
CA ALA A 67 2.44 7.34 -4.77
C ALA A 67 3.32 7.14 -3.52
N ILE A 68 3.80 5.91 -3.29
CA ILE A 68 4.68 5.58 -2.15
C ILE A 68 5.99 6.38 -2.20
N LEU A 69 6.65 6.42 -3.37
CA LEU A 69 7.92 7.13 -3.51
C LEU A 69 7.77 8.64 -3.27
N VAL A 70 6.70 9.25 -3.81
CA VAL A 70 6.43 10.69 -3.62
C VAL A 70 6.10 10.99 -2.17
N GLY A 71 5.17 10.25 -1.54
CA GLY A 71 4.76 10.53 -0.17
C GLY A 71 5.91 10.34 0.83
N ILE A 72 6.67 9.26 0.71
CA ILE A 72 7.83 9.04 1.59
C ILE A 72 8.89 10.13 1.42
N GLU A 73 9.14 10.61 0.20
CA GLU A 73 10.11 11.68 -0.02
C GLU A 73 9.62 13.00 0.60
N LEU A 74 8.33 13.32 0.50
CA LEU A 74 7.75 14.51 1.13
C LEU A 74 7.85 14.47 2.65
N ASP A 75 7.54 13.33 3.27
CA ASP A 75 7.74 13.10 4.70
C ASP A 75 9.22 13.30 5.10
N GLU A 76 10.16 12.72 4.34
CA GLU A 76 11.59 12.84 4.64
C GLU A 76 12.12 14.27 4.46
N LEU A 77 11.64 15.00 3.44
CA LEU A 77 11.97 16.41 3.24
C LEU A 77 11.39 17.26 4.38
N ALA A 78 10.19 16.93 4.86
CA ALA A 78 9.60 17.59 6.01
C ALA A 78 10.46 17.36 7.27
N GLU A 79 10.84 16.11 7.53
CA GLU A 79 11.73 15.75 8.66
C GLU A 79 13.08 16.49 8.60
N LYS A 80 13.66 16.63 7.40
CA LYS A 80 14.94 17.34 7.16
C LYS A 80 14.81 18.87 7.12
N LYS A 81 13.63 19.43 7.36
CA LYS A 81 13.34 20.89 7.28
C LYS A 81 13.64 21.50 5.89
N MET A 82 13.43 20.74 4.83
CA MET A 82 13.77 21.14 3.45
C MET A 82 12.57 21.66 2.64
N LEU A 83 11.36 21.62 3.19
CA LEU A 83 10.17 22.20 2.56
C LEU A 83 10.12 23.70 2.80
N SER A 84 9.52 24.44 1.87
CA SER A 84 9.25 25.87 2.06
C SER A 84 8.12 26.09 3.06
N ALA A 85 8.16 27.19 3.82
CA ALA A 85 7.02 27.63 4.60
C ALA A 85 5.91 28.19 3.68
N PRO A 86 4.61 27.97 3.97
CA PRO A 86 4.06 27.33 5.17
C PRO A 86 3.96 25.78 5.11
N LEU A 87 4.25 25.17 3.95
CA LEU A 87 4.10 23.72 3.74
C LEU A 87 4.88 22.88 4.76
N GLN A 88 6.08 23.34 5.13
CA GLN A 88 6.91 22.71 6.16
C GLN A 88 6.13 22.48 7.46
N GLN A 89 5.43 23.50 7.95
CA GLN A 89 4.67 23.40 9.20
C GLN A 89 3.44 22.52 9.04
N ILE A 90 2.75 22.64 7.90
CA ILE A 90 1.53 21.89 7.60
C ILE A 90 1.82 20.38 7.60
N VAL A 91 2.86 19.95 6.88
CA VAL A 91 3.23 18.52 6.78
C VAL A 91 3.81 18.01 8.10
N GLU A 92 4.69 18.74 8.77
CA GLU A 92 5.22 18.28 10.07
C GLU A 92 4.16 18.18 11.17
N ALA A 93 3.21 19.11 11.15
CA ALA A 93 2.14 19.15 12.14
C ALA A 93 1.11 18.05 11.91
N ASP A 94 1.11 17.41 10.74
CA ASP A 94 0.05 16.50 10.33
C ASP A 94 -1.31 17.20 10.45
N GLU A 95 -1.42 18.36 9.80
CA GLU A 95 -2.54 19.26 9.98
C GLU A 95 -3.81 18.66 9.39
N GLY A 96 -4.81 18.32 10.21
CA GLY A 96 -6.02 17.61 9.76
C GLY A 96 -6.95 18.33 8.74
N LEU A 97 -6.58 19.51 8.22
CA LEU A 97 -7.23 20.13 7.05
C LEU A 97 -6.37 20.05 5.77
N PHE A 98 -5.12 19.61 5.89
CA PHE A 98 -4.29 19.19 4.79
C PHE A 98 -4.77 17.82 4.36
N GLY A 99 -5.36 17.74 3.16
CA GLY A 99 -5.96 16.51 2.63
C GLY A 99 -5.20 15.92 1.44
N VAL A 100 -3.94 16.31 1.26
CA VAL A 100 -3.17 16.04 0.02
C VAL A 100 -2.53 14.66 0.08
N ASP A 101 -2.03 14.29 1.24
CA ASP A 101 -1.75 12.93 1.73
C ASP A 101 -2.85 11.95 1.39
N GLU A 102 -4.09 12.13 1.88
CA GLU A 102 -5.19 11.22 1.56
C GLU A 102 -5.54 11.26 0.07
N THR A 103 -5.38 12.42 -0.60
CA THR A 103 -5.63 12.52 -2.05
C THR A 103 -4.63 11.65 -2.84
N ILE A 104 -3.36 11.65 -2.47
CA ILE A 104 -2.33 10.80 -3.10
C ILE A 104 -2.61 9.33 -2.78
N ALA A 105 -2.91 9.01 -1.54
CA ALA A 105 -3.25 7.66 -1.11
C ALA A 105 -4.49 7.14 -1.86
N LEU A 106 -5.60 7.87 -1.81
CA LEU A 106 -6.85 7.54 -2.50
C LEU A 106 -6.67 7.41 -4.02
N GLY A 107 -5.84 8.26 -4.63
CA GLY A 107 -5.48 8.16 -6.04
C GLY A 107 -4.93 6.77 -6.40
N SER A 108 -4.04 6.21 -5.56
CA SER A 108 -3.48 4.87 -5.76
C SER A 108 -4.50 3.74 -5.54
N VAL A 109 -5.52 3.96 -4.70
CA VAL A 109 -6.58 2.99 -4.38
C VAL A 109 -7.52 2.72 -5.56
N PHE A 110 -7.76 3.71 -6.42
CA PHE A 110 -8.69 3.56 -7.55
C PHE A 110 -8.34 2.42 -8.51
N THR A 111 -7.06 1.99 -8.54
CA THR A 111 -6.62 0.82 -9.31
C THR A 111 -7.27 -0.50 -8.89
N TYR A 112 -7.84 -0.55 -7.68
CA TYR A 112 -8.51 -1.73 -7.09
C TYR A 112 -10.00 -1.51 -6.83
N GLY A 113 -10.60 -0.47 -7.42
CA GLY A 113 -12.03 -0.26 -7.45
C GLY A 113 -12.65 0.26 -6.14
N SER A 114 -13.97 0.36 -6.12
CA SER A 114 -14.73 1.00 -5.04
C SER A 114 -14.66 0.27 -3.70
N ILE A 115 -14.46 -1.06 -3.70
CA ILE A 115 -14.28 -1.85 -2.47
C ILE A 115 -12.98 -1.45 -1.76
N ALA A 116 -11.92 -1.19 -2.54
CA ALA A 116 -10.67 -0.69 -1.97
C ALA A 116 -10.86 0.72 -1.40
N VAL A 117 -11.64 1.58 -2.06
CA VAL A 117 -11.94 2.95 -1.57
C VAL A 117 -12.67 2.93 -0.23
N THR A 118 -13.69 2.09 -0.07
CA THR A 118 -14.42 1.99 1.21
C THR A 118 -13.54 1.41 2.31
N THR A 119 -12.69 0.44 1.98
CA THR A 119 -11.73 -0.15 2.92
C THR A 119 -10.66 0.85 3.34
N PHE A 120 -10.16 1.67 2.41
CA PHE A 120 -9.20 2.73 2.70
C PHE A 120 -9.76 3.72 3.72
N GLY A 121 -10.96 4.27 3.49
CA GLY A 121 -11.59 5.20 4.43
C GLY A 121 -11.87 4.57 5.81
N HIS A 122 -12.09 3.25 5.87
CA HIS A 122 -12.18 2.53 7.14
C HIS A 122 -10.83 2.45 7.86
N LEU A 123 -9.76 2.08 7.15
CA LEU A 123 -8.43 1.93 7.73
C LEU A 123 -7.82 3.26 8.15
N ASP A 124 -7.99 4.29 7.32
CA ASP A 124 -7.59 5.65 7.62
C ASP A 124 -8.28 6.15 8.91
N LYS A 125 -9.59 5.97 9.04
CA LYS A 125 -10.29 6.40 10.25
C LYS A 125 -9.91 5.62 11.51
N ASN A 126 -9.73 4.31 11.41
CA ASN A 126 -9.55 3.45 12.59
C ASN A 126 -8.09 3.26 12.99
N LYS A 127 -7.15 3.53 12.09
CA LYS A 127 -5.68 3.39 12.24
C LYS A 127 -5.31 2.14 13.07
N ILE A 128 -5.21 0.98 12.43
CA ILE A 128 -4.85 -0.31 13.08
C ILE A 128 -3.43 -0.77 12.73
N GLY A 129 -2.88 -1.70 13.51
CA GLY A 129 -1.57 -2.31 13.23
C GLY A 129 -0.44 -1.28 13.12
N ILE A 130 0.35 -1.36 12.04
CA ILE A 130 1.47 -0.44 11.77
C ILE A 130 0.98 0.98 11.46
N ILE A 131 -0.23 1.16 10.88
CA ILE A 131 -0.80 2.50 10.62
C ILE A 131 -0.91 3.27 11.93
N LYS A 132 -1.41 2.61 12.99
CA LYS A 132 -1.48 3.20 14.33
C LYS A 132 -0.13 3.64 14.87
N LYS A 133 0.92 2.83 14.64
CA LYS A 133 2.26 3.14 15.13
C LYS A 133 2.85 4.35 14.42
N LEU A 134 2.56 4.52 13.13
CA LEU A 134 2.99 5.66 12.32
C LEU A 134 2.26 6.95 12.70
N ASP A 135 0.96 6.85 12.96
CA ASP A 135 0.09 7.95 13.41
C ASP A 135 0.46 8.44 14.83
N THR A 136 0.80 7.51 15.73
CA THR A 136 1.35 7.91 17.02
C THR A 136 2.69 8.59 16.77
N LYS A 137 2.81 9.90 17.03
CA LYS A 137 4.05 10.71 16.99
C LYS A 137 5.13 10.26 18.00
N ILE A 138 5.16 8.97 18.33
CA ILE A 138 6.11 8.27 19.16
C ILE A 138 7.36 8.02 18.31
N GLY A 139 8.30 8.96 18.41
CA GLY A 139 9.53 8.97 17.62
C GLY A 139 9.79 10.36 17.04
N ASN A 140 10.93 10.54 16.37
CA ASN A 140 11.30 11.80 15.72
C ASN A 140 10.90 11.86 14.22
N GLY A 141 10.09 10.92 13.72
CA GLY A 141 9.74 10.82 12.30
C GLY A 141 8.48 11.61 11.93
N VAL A 142 8.44 12.14 10.71
CA VAL A 142 7.23 12.72 10.08
C VAL A 142 6.57 11.66 9.20
N HIS A 143 5.32 11.31 9.43
CA HIS A 143 4.64 10.18 8.75
C HIS A 143 3.31 10.55 8.09
N THR A 144 3.07 11.83 7.84
CA THR A 144 1.82 12.38 7.29
C THR A 144 1.39 11.74 5.98
N PHE A 145 2.31 11.41 5.08
CA PHE A 145 1.94 10.67 3.87
C PHE A 145 1.98 9.16 4.07
N LEU A 146 2.92 8.67 4.88
CA LEU A 146 3.23 7.23 4.94
C LEU A 146 2.10 6.39 5.56
N ASP A 147 1.43 6.87 6.60
CA ASP A 147 0.37 6.11 7.27
C ASP A 147 -0.84 5.88 6.34
N ASP A 148 -1.24 6.89 5.57
CA ASP A 148 -2.29 6.79 4.55
C ASP A 148 -1.87 5.92 3.35
N LEU A 149 -0.60 6.00 2.94
CA LEU A 149 -0.07 5.11 1.91
C LEU A 149 -0.08 3.65 2.37
N VAL A 150 0.21 3.38 3.64
CA VAL A 150 0.10 2.03 4.20
C VAL A 150 -1.36 1.57 4.26
N ALA A 151 -2.28 2.47 4.66
CA ALA A 151 -3.72 2.20 4.59
C ALA A 151 -4.18 1.87 3.16
N SER A 152 -3.68 2.60 2.17
CA SER A 152 -3.96 2.35 0.75
C SER A 152 -3.49 0.97 0.29
N ILE A 153 -2.26 0.57 0.61
CA ILE A 153 -1.73 -0.75 0.25
C ILE A 153 -2.59 -1.85 0.88
N ALA A 154 -2.89 -1.74 2.17
CA ALA A 154 -3.71 -2.72 2.89
C ALA A 154 -5.14 -2.80 2.34
N ALA A 155 -5.74 -1.66 1.97
CA ALA A 155 -7.06 -1.59 1.36
C ALA A 155 -7.09 -2.25 -0.03
N CYS A 156 -6.09 -1.98 -0.86
CA CYS A 156 -5.95 -2.61 -2.17
C CYS A 156 -5.77 -4.13 -2.06
N ALA A 157 -4.90 -4.58 -1.16
CA ALA A 157 -4.65 -6.00 -0.94
C ALA A 157 -5.88 -6.73 -0.37
N SER A 158 -6.64 -6.07 0.50
CA SER A 158 -7.93 -6.55 1.01
C SER A 158 -8.97 -6.68 -0.09
N SER A 159 -9.06 -5.68 -0.99
CA SER A 159 -9.95 -5.73 -2.16
C SER A 159 -9.61 -6.89 -3.09
N ARG A 160 -8.32 -7.13 -3.36
CA ARG A 160 -7.87 -8.30 -4.14
C ARG A 160 -8.33 -9.61 -3.51
N ILE A 161 -8.16 -9.77 -2.20
CA ILE A 161 -8.61 -10.97 -1.48
C ILE A 161 -10.11 -11.13 -1.63
N ALA A 162 -10.90 -10.09 -1.38
CA ALA A 162 -12.36 -10.15 -1.49
C ALA A 162 -12.85 -10.55 -2.89
N HIS A 163 -12.20 -10.04 -3.95
CA HIS A 163 -12.49 -10.49 -5.31
C HIS A 163 -12.12 -11.96 -5.52
N ARG A 164 -10.97 -12.40 -5.02
CA ARG A 164 -10.52 -13.79 -5.12
C ARG A 164 -11.41 -14.75 -4.35
N THR A 165 -11.94 -14.35 -3.19
CA THR A 165 -12.95 -15.12 -2.43
C THR A 165 -14.12 -15.48 -3.32
N ARG A 166 -14.62 -14.51 -4.08
CA ARG A 166 -15.77 -14.72 -4.95
C ARG A 166 -15.45 -15.71 -6.07
N ASP A 167 -14.27 -15.61 -6.68
CA ASP A 167 -13.83 -16.55 -7.71
C ASP A 167 -13.76 -17.99 -7.15
N LEU A 168 -13.25 -18.16 -5.92
CA LEU A 168 -13.15 -19.47 -5.26
C LEU A 168 -14.53 -20.04 -4.93
N GLU A 169 -15.44 -19.22 -4.40
CA GLU A 169 -16.82 -19.62 -4.13
C GLU A 169 -17.53 -20.16 -5.38
N GLU A 170 -17.29 -19.56 -6.55
CA GLU A 170 -17.86 -20.01 -7.82
C GLU A 170 -17.34 -21.39 -8.25
N HIS A 171 -16.17 -21.80 -7.75
CA HIS A 171 -15.58 -23.12 -7.96
C HIS A 171 -15.82 -24.09 -6.79
N ASN A 172 -16.55 -23.67 -5.75
CA ASN A 172 -16.73 -24.38 -4.47
C ASN A 172 -15.40 -24.64 -3.73
N GLU A 173 -14.46 -23.71 -3.85
CA GLU A 173 -13.16 -23.71 -3.20
C GLU A 173 -13.08 -22.60 -2.14
N THR A 174 -12.06 -22.67 -1.30
CA THR A 174 -11.71 -21.67 -0.29
C THR A 174 -10.21 -21.38 -0.34
N PHE A 175 -9.72 -20.44 0.46
CA PHE A 175 -8.28 -20.23 0.62
C PHE A 175 -7.57 -21.42 1.30
N ALA A 176 -8.30 -22.39 1.85
CA ALA A 176 -7.71 -23.64 2.32
C ALA A 176 -7.32 -24.60 1.18
N ASP A 177 -7.87 -24.38 -0.02
CA ASP A 177 -7.75 -25.30 -1.15
C ASP A 177 -6.73 -24.84 -2.20
N ILE A 178 -6.16 -23.65 -2.03
CA ILE A 178 -5.18 -23.04 -2.95
C ILE A 178 -3.91 -22.64 -2.22
N GLU A 179 -2.79 -22.63 -2.95
CA GLU A 179 -1.54 -22.10 -2.44
C GLU A 179 -1.49 -20.58 -2.58
N PRO A 180 -0.72 -19.87 -1.72
CA PRO A 180 -0.57 -18.42 -1.82
C PRO A 180 -0.12 -17.92 -3.19
N GLU A 181 0.73 -18.65 -3.90
CA GLU A 181 1.23 -18.24 -5.22
C GLU A 181 0.11 -18.24 -6.29
N ASP A 182 -0.94 -19.03 -6.09
CA ASP A 182 -2.07 -19.17 -7.00
C ASP A 182 -3.15 -18.09 -6.80
N THR A 183 -2.99 -17.20 -5.80
CA THR A 183 -3.90 -16.04 -5.63
C THR A 183 -3.64 -14.91 -6.62
N ALA A 184 -2.52 -14.93 -7.35
CA ALA A 184 -2.17 -13.97 -8.38
C ALA A 184 -1.93 -14.64 -9.74
N PRO A 185 -3.01 -14.95 -10.49
CA PRO A 185 -2.89 -15.61 -11.80
C PRO A 185 -2.06 -14.79 -12.81
N GLU A 186 -1.97 -13.46 -12.64
CA GLU A 186 -1.12 -12.60 -13.46
C GLU A 186 0.38 -12.87 -13.33
N SER A 187 0.81 -13.54 -12.25
CA SER A 187 2.21 -13.89 -11.99
C SER A 187 2.72 -15.02 -12.88
N ASN A 188 1.80 -15.83 -13.44
CA ASN A 188 2.11 -17.06 -14.15
C ASN A 188 2.03 -16.91 -15.68
N ILE A 189 1.95 -15.67 -16.18
CA ILE A 189 1.92 -15.38 -17.61
C ILE A 189 3.35 -15.25 -18.14
N GLU A 190 3.75 -16.17 -19.01
CA GLU A 190 5.07 -16.18 -19.65
C GLU A 190 5.31 -14.85 -20.41
N GLY A 191 6.34 -14.10 -20.02
CA GLY A 191 6.66 -12.79 -20.60
C GLY A 191 6.00 -11.58 -19.93
N ALA A 192 5.18 -11.76 -18.88
CA ALA A 192 4.65 -10.65 -18.06
C ALA A 192 5.72 -10.12 -17.08
N THR A 193 6.78 -9.50 -17.60
CA THR A 193 7.66 -8.67 -16.76
C THR A 193 7.00 -7.32 -16.53
N THR A 194 6.36 -7.13 -15.38
CA THR A 194 5.79 -5.83 -14.94
C THR A 194 6.85 -4.77 -14.71
#